data_AF-A0A7J3KYJ7-F1
#
_entry.id   AF-A0A7J3KYJ7-F1
#
_cell.length_a   1.000
_cell.length_b   1.000
_cell.length_c   1.000
_cell.angle_alpha   90.00
_cell.angle_beta   90.00
_cell.angle_gamma   90.00
#
_symmetry.space_group_name_H-M   'P 1'
#
loop_
_entity.id
_entity.type
_entity.pdbx_description
1 polymer ?
#
loop_
_entity_poly.entity_id
_entity_poly.type
_entity_poly.pdbx_seq_one_letter_code
_entity_poly.pdbx_strand_id
1 'polypeptide(L)'
;MEISLLGLDSLRDYLCEVYGPNTEILRVVEMASGKEKRGDDLKGFGYGIPYLIEISVSGDVKKVVLETIRPSEFGHEHFSDRAQILLWQHSAFNKLPRHVKSIDVGAFTIKGTLKSLGDCKELFILTEYVEGKPYYMDLDDIKVRGGLTSLDVERCLALSDYLVEVHSVKGAGFESLYIRRVRELIGHGECIMGLIDSYPPGLDYADEKTLMDIERKCLEWRWRLKKKAYRCARVHGDFHPWNILFREGTDFTVLDRSRGEWGEPADDLAAMTINYIFYSLQAYGEFRNPFRRLFEIFWENYLDKTGDEEILTVIQPYYAWRGLVIASPIWYPNLTKETRIKIFNFIKNMLEVEKVDVKSIMKNL
;
A
#
# COMPACT_ATOMS: atom_id res chain seq x y z
N MET A 1 18.72 14.66 -5.95
CA MET A 1 19.84 13.94 -6.58
C MET A 1 19.35 13.51 -7.96
N GLU A 2 19.78 14.14 -9.05
CA GLU A 2 19.31 13.74 -10.39
C GLU A 2 20.01 12.44 -10.79
N ILE A 3 19.25 11.35 -10.93
CA ILE A 3 19.72 10.10 -11.52
C ILE A 3 19.45 10.19 -13.02
N SER A 4 20.48 10.51 -13.81
CA SER A 4 20.37 10.49 -15.27
C SER A 4 20.62 9.08 -15.79
N LEU A 5 19.57 8.42 -16.26
CA LEU A 5 19.70 7.23 -17.09
C LEU A 5 20.40 7.59 -18.41
N LEU A 6 21.38 6.78 -18.81
CA LEU A 6 22.10 6.91 -20.08
C LEU A 6 21.23 6.36 -21.23
N GLY A 7 20.17 7.09 -21.59
CA GLY A 7 19.42 6.92 -22.83
C GLY A 7 18.73 5.58 -23.08
N LEU A 8 18.10 5.45 -24.25
CA LEU A 8 17.38 4.24 -24.71
C LEU A 8 18.30 3.02 -24.86
N ASP A 9 19.59 3.22 -25.12
CA ASP A 9 20.52 2.12 -25.42
C ASP A 9 20.81 1.26 -24.19
N SER A 10 21.07 1.88 -23.02
CA SER A 10 21.29 1.12 -21.78
C SER A 10 20.03 0.33 -21.35
N LEU A 11 18.85 0.90 -21.59
CA LEU A 11 17.58 0.22 -21.33
C LEU A 11 17.38 -0.96 -22.29
N ARG A 12 17.76 -0.80 -23.57
CA ARG A 12 17.70 -1.88 -24.57
C ARG A 12 18.64 -3.01 -24.19
N ASP A 13 19.89 -2.71 -23.85
CA ASP A 13 20.88 -3.71 -23.47
C ASP A 13 20.40 -4.55 -22.28
N TYR A 14 19.91 -3.88 -21.22
CA TYR A 14 19.31 -4.55 -20.07
C TYR A 14 18.09 -5.43 -20.45
N LEU A 15 17.17 -4.91 -21.25
CA LEU A 15 15.99 -5.69 -21.67
C LEU A 15 16.38 -6.89 -22.55
N CYS A 16 17.45 -6.78 -23.35
CA CYS A 16 18.01 -7.91 -24.09
C CYS A 16 18.64 -8.97 -23.16
N GLU A 17 19.24 -8.58 -22.03
CA GLU A 17 19.73 -9.53 -21.03
C GLU A 17 18.57 -10.27 -20.35
N VAL A 18 17.46 -9.57 -20.05
CA VAL A 18 16.29 -10.14 -19.35
C VAL A 18 15.43 -11.01 -20.28
N TYR A 19 15.16 -10.56 -21.50
CA TYR A 19 14.21 -11.20 -22.44
C TYR A 19 14.85 -11.90 -23.63
N GLY A 20 16.17 -11.73 -23.84
CA GLY A 20 16.92 -12.31 -24.94
C GLY A 20 17.29 -11.31 -26.05
N PRO A 21 18.23 -11.67 -26.93
CA PRO A 21 18.91 -10.73 -27.84
C PRO A 21 18.04 -10.11 -28.94
N ASN A 22 16.85 -10.68 -29.20
CA ASN A 22 15.90 -10.18 -30.21
C ASN A 22 14.84 -9.25 -29.59
N THR A 23 15.17 -8.59 -28.47
CA THR A 23 14.24 -7.69 -27.78
C THR A 23 14.35 -6.29 -28.35
N GLU A 24 13.24 -5.74 -28.82
CA GLU A 24 13.17 -4.38 -29.34
C GLU A 24 12.24 -3.52 -28.48
N ILE A 25 12.69 -2.32 -28.11
CA ILE A 25 11.83 -1.34 -27.44
C ILE A 25 10.96 -0.66 -28.50
N LEU A 26 9.65 -0.84 -28.39
CA LEU A 26 8.67 -0.20 -29.27
C LEU A 26 8.31 1.19 -28.74
N ARG A 27 8.11 1.30 -27.42
CA ARG A 27 7.59 2.51 -26.78
C ARG A 27 7.97 2.61 -25.31
N VAL A 28 8.12 3.84 -24.82
CA VAL A 28 8.32 4.16 -23.40
C VAL A 28 7.38 5.30 -23.00
N VAL A 29 6.53 5.08 -22.00
CA VAL A 29 5.49 6.01 -21.56
C VAL A 29 5.59 6.25 -20.06
N GLU A 30 5.62 7.53 -19.67
CA GLU A 30 5.51 7.94 -18.27
C GLU A 30 4.06 7.77 -17.80
N MET A 31 3.80 6.85 -16.85
CA MET A 31 2.41 6.49 -16.53
C MET A 31 1.63 7.64 -15.87
N ALA A 32 2.30 8.48 -15.07
CA ALA A 32 1.65 9.60 -14.37
C ALA A 32 1.17 10.71 -15.32
N SER A 33 1.91 10.99 -16.40
CA SER A 33 1.59 12.08 -17.34
C SER A 33 1.08 11.60 -18.70
N GLY A 34 1.15 10.29 -18.98
CA GLY A 34 0.82 9.69 -20.27
C GLY A 34 1.76 10.09 -21.40
N LYS A 35 2.86 10.81 -21.10
CA LYS A 35 3.79 11.33 -22.09
C LYS A 35 4.73 10.22 -22.56
N GLU A 36 4.81 10.06 -23.88
CA GLU A 36 5.81 9.21 -24.50
C GLU A 36 7.18 9.89 -24.46
N LYS A 37 8.22 9.13 -24.12
CA LYS A 37 9.59 9.62 -24.00
C LYS A 37 10.44 9.08 -25.16
N ARG A 38 11.24 9.94 -25.79
CA ARG A 38 12.12 9.58 -26.91
C ARG A 38 13.51 10.22 -26.76
N GLY A 39 14.54 9.49 -27.16
CA GLY A 39 15.92 10.03 -27.27
C GLY A 39 16.40 10.76 -26.02
N ASP A 40 16.69 12.06 -26.16
CA ASP A 40 17.24 12.94 -25.13
C ASP A 40 16.28 13.20 -23.94
N ASP A 41 14.97 12.94 -24.09
CA ASP A 41 13.97 13.12 -23.02
C ASP A 41 14.09 12.09 -21.88
N LEU A 42 14.99 11.12 -22.01
CA LEU A 42 15.27 10.08 -21.02
C LEU A 42 16.38 10.47 -20.04
N LYS A 43 16.95 11.67 -20.15
CA LYS A 43 17.82 12.21 -19.09
C LYS A 43 16.99 12.45 -17.83
N GLY A 44 17.30 11.72 -16.75
CA GLY A 44 16.52 11.76 -15.50
C GLY A 44 15.43 10.69 -15.40
N PHE A 45 15.34 9.79 -16.39
CA PHE A 45 14.34 8.71 -16.44
C PHE A 45 14.44 7.79 -15.21
N GLY A 46 13.31 7.22 -14.81
CA GLY A 46 13.23 6.25 -13.73
C GLY A 46 13.02 6.79 -12.31
N TYR A 47 13.39 8.05 -11.98
CA TYR A 47 13.43 8.48 -10.57
C TYR A 47 12.05 8.78 -9.92
N GLY A 48 11.57 7.82 -9.14
CA GLY A 48 10.24 7.73 -8.51
C GLY A 48 9.07 8.05 -9.41
N ILE A 49 9.15 7.66 -10.68
CA ILE A 49 8.01 7.65 -11.60
C ILE A 49 7.96 6.28 -12.27
N PRO A 50 6.80 5.60 -12.29
CA PRO A 50 6.64 4.35 -13.03
C PRO A 50 6.55 4.61 -14.54
N TYR A 51 7.24 3.78 -15.31
CA TYR A 51 7.26 3.84 -16.77
C TYR A 51 6.78 2.53 -17.39
N LEU A 52 5.78 2.64 -18.26
CA LEU A 52 5.33 1.56 -19.12
C LEU A 52 6.27 1.46 -20.32
N ILE A 53 6.84 0.28 -20.53
CA ILE A 53 7.71 -0.02 -21.66
C ILE A 53 7.03 -1.11 -22.48
N GLU A 54 6.81 -0.83 -23.76
CA GLU A 54 6.32 -1.80 -24.73
C GLU A 54 7.52 -2.37 -25.49
N ILE A 55 7.66 -3.69 -25.47
CA ILE A 55 8.77 -4.40 -26.11
C ILE A 55 8.23 -5.45 -27.09
N SER A 56 8.96 -5.70 -28.18
CA SER A 56 8.77 -6.88 -29.03
C SER A 56 9.81 -7.92 -28.66
N VAL A 57 9.39 -9.13 -28.33
CA VAL A 57 10.28 -10.26 -28.05
C VAL A 57 9.96 -11.35 -29.05
N SER A 58 10.84 -11.55 -30.04
CA SER A 58 10.63 -12.53 -31.12
C SER A 58 9.28 -12.36 -31.86
N GLY A 59 8.80 -11.12 -31.99
CA GLY A 59 7.54 -10.79 -32.68
C GLY A 59 6.32 -10.65 -31.77
N ASP A 60 6.39 -11.10 -30.51
CA ASP A 60 5.32 -10.92 -29.53
C ASP A 60 5.49 -9.60 -28.76
N VAL A 61 4.43 -8.78 -28.74
CA VAL A 61 4.42 -7.52 -27.97
C VAL A 61 4.14 -7.81 -26.50
N LYS A 62 5.05 -7.36 -25.62
CA LYS A 62 4.92 -7.41 -24.16
C LYS A 62 4.94 -6.00 -23.58
N LYS A 63 4.30 -5.85 -22.43
CA LYS A 63 4.24 -4.60 -21.65
C LYS A 63 4.83 -4.85 -20.27
N VAL A 64 5.78 -4.01 -19.87
CA VAL A 64 6.45 -4.11 -18.57
C VAL A 64 6.48 -2.74 -17.90
N VAL A 65 6.57 -2.72 -16.57
CA VAL A 65 6.67 -1.48 -15.81
C VAL A 65 8.01 -1.43 -15.10
N LEU A 66 8.77 -0.35 -15.32
CA LEU A 66 10.00 -0.04 -14.63
C LEU A 66 9.74 1.05 -13.59
N GLU A 67 10.14 0.80 -12.35
CA GLU A 67 9.90 1.71 -11.22
C GLU A 67 11.16 1.87 -10.35
N THR A 68 11.34 3.07 -9.78
CA THR A 68 12.26 3.30 -8.66
C THR A 68 11.50 3.99 -7.53
N ILE A 69 12.15 4.12 -6.37
CA ILE A 69 11.58 4.83 -5.22
C ILE A 69 12.19 6.24 -5.14
N ARG A 70 11.35 7.25 -4.90
CA ARG A 70 11.82 8.62 -4.62
C ARG A 70 12.27 8.72 -3.16
N PRO A 71 13.33 9.47 -2.84
CA PRO A 71 13.59 9.84 -1.47
C PRO A 71 12.45 10.66 -0.89
N SER A 72 12.14 10.37 0.35
CA SER A 72 11.11 11.02 1.16
C SER A 72 11.45 10.82 2.63
N GLU A 73 10.81 11.62 3.48
CA GLU A 73 10.93 11.57 4.94
C GLU A 73 10.34 10.32 5.61
N PHE A 74 9.72 9.43 4.82
CA PHE A 74 9.10 8.20 5.32
C PHE A 74 10.07 7.01 5.39
N GLY A 75 11.38 7.23 5.55
CA GLY A 75 12.37 6.15 5.56
C GLY A 75 12.86 5.76 4.17
N HIS A 76 12.91 6.71 3.23
CA HIS A 76 13.44 6.51 1.86
C HIS A 76 14.67 7.39 1.58
N GLU A 77 15.26 8.01 2.60
CA GLU A 77 16.29 9.04 2.50
C GLU A 77 17.58 8.49 1.90
N HIS A 78 18.07 7.37 2.42
CA HIS A 78 19.30 6.76 1.95
C HIS A 78 19.02 5.78 0.81
N PHE A 79 20.02 5.65 -0.07
CA PHE A 79 20.01 4.64 -1.12
C PHE A 79 19.79 3.22 -0.57
N SER A 80 20.37 2.91 0.60
CA SER A 80 20.15 1.63 1.29
C SER A 80 18.70 1.37 1.67
N ASP A 81 17.94 2.41 2.00
CA ASP A 81 16.56 2.26 2.46
C ASP A 81 15.66 1.89 1.28
N ARG A 82 15.83 2.59 0.16
CA ARG A 82 15.16 2.30 -1.11
C ARG A 82 15.59 0.94 -1.69
N ALA A 83 16.88 0.62 -1.56
CA ALA A 83 17.42 -0.67 -1.94
C ALA A 83 16.74 -1.83 -1.22
N GLN A 84 16.59 -1.69 0.09
CA GLN A 84 15.94 -2.69 0.93
C GLN A 84 14.50 -2.96 0.45
N ILE A 85 13.74 -1.91 0.13
CA ILE A 85 12.35 -2.04 -0.33
C ILE A 85 12.29 -2.77 -1.67
N LEU A 86 13.10 -2.36 -2.66
CA LEU A 86 13.06 -2.95 -4.01
C LEU A 86 13.50 -4.43 -4.01
N LEU A 87 14.57 -4.76 -3.28
CA LEU A 87 15.02 -6.14 -3.10
C LEU A 87 13.94 -6.99 -2.41
N TRP A 88 13.25 -6.40 -1.43
CA TRP A 88 12.15 -7.06 -0.74
C TRP A 88 10.96 -7.31 -1.68
N GLN A 89 10.52 -6.30 -2.43
CA GLN A 89 9.42 -6.41 -3.38
C GLN A 89 9.67 -7.52 -4.41
N HIS A 90 10.86 -7.59 -4.99
CA HIS A 90 11.21 -8.64 -5.95
C HIS A 90 11.11 -10.06 -5.35
N SER A 91 11.57 -10.24 -4.11
CA SER A 91 11.45 -11.52 -3.41
C SER A 91 10.01 -11.88 -3.07
N ALA A 92 9.16 -10.88 -2.79
CA ALA A 92 7.85 -11.10 -2.17
C ALA A 92 6.65 -11.15 -3.14
N PHE A 93 6.71 -10.39 -4.25
CA PHE A 93 5.56 -10.19 -5.15
C PHE A 93 5.05 -11.51 -5.73
N ASN A 94 5.95 -12.38 -6.18
CA ASN A 94 5.60 -13.62 -6.88
C ASN A 94 5.02 -14.73 -5.96
N LYS A 95 4.97 -14.50 -4.64
CA LYS A 95 4.48 -15.47 -3.64
C LYS A 95 3.07 -15.19 -3.13
N LEU A 96 2.49 -14.03 -3.48
CA LEU A 96 1.12 -13.67 -3.12
C LEU A 96 0.16 -13.99 -4.29
N PRO A 97 -0.94 -14.72 -4.07
CA PRO A 97 -1.93 -14.97 -5.13
C PRO A 97 -2.45 -13.66 -5.71
N ARG A 98 -2.70 -13.62 -7.02
CA ARG A 98 -3.29 -12.46 -7.71
C ARG A 98 -2.52 -11.15 -7.55
N HIS A 99 -1.22 -11.20 -7.24
CA HIS A 99 -0.34 -10.02 -7.22
C HIS A 99 0.39 -9.86 -8.56
N VAL A 100 0.69 -8.60 -8.96
CA VAL A 100 1.57 -8.34 -10.11
C VAL A 100 2.89 -9.08 -9.96
N LYS A 101 3.37 -9.71 -11.02
CA LYS A 101 4.65 -10.43 -10.96
C LYS A 101 5.82 -9.47 -11.07
N SER A 102 6.76 -9.61 -10.14
CA SER A 102 8.09 -9.05 -10.32
C SER A 102 8.88 -9.92 -11.30
N ILE A 103 9.53 -9.27 -12.26
CA ILE A 103 10.31 -9.89 -13.33
C ILE A 103 11.79 -9.88 -12.95
N ASP A 104 12.30 -8.72 -12.51
CA ASP A 104 13.69 -8.57 -12.07
C ASP A 104 13.84 -7.38 -11.10
N VAL A 105 14.97 -7.34 -10.37
CA VAL A 105 15.43 -6.18 -9.60
C VAL A 105 16.87 -5.87 -10.00
N GLY A 106 17.09 -4.67 -10.49
CA GLY A 106 18.37 -4.26 -11.05
C GLY A 106 18.86 -2.95 -10.44
N ALA A 107 20.12 -2.62 -10.73
CA ALA A 107 20.70 -1.33 -10.38
C ALA A 107 21.12 -0.54 -11.62
N PHE A 108 21.15 0.78 -11.51
CA PHE A 108 21.84 1.63 -12.48
C PHE A 108 23.29 1.83 -12.02
N THR A 109 24.25 1.32 -12.80
CA THR A 109 25.68 1.53 -12.52
C THR A 109 26.15 2.84 -13.14
N ILE A 110 27.28 3.35 -12.65
CA ILE A 110 27.90 4.56 -13.22
C ILE A 110 28.40 4.32 -14.67
N LYS A 111 28.60 3.06 -15.11
CA LYS A 111 29.31 2.72 -16.36
C LYS A 111 28.67 1.63 -17.25
N GLY A 112 27.47 1.15 -16.93
CA GLY A 112 26.67 0.29 -17.81
C GLY A 112 27.11 -1.16 -18.04
N THR A 113 27.91 -1.80 -17.18
CA THR A 113 28.36 -3.23 -17.34
C THR A 113 28.54 -4.00 -16.00
N LEU A 114 28.96 -5.28 -16.03
CA LEU A 114 29.01 -6.28 -14.93
C LEU A 114 29.52 -5.75 -13.57
N LYS A 115 28.87 -6.20 -12.48
CA LYS A 115 28.17 -5.28 -11.57
C LYS A 115 28.57 -5.45 -10.09
N SER A 116 29.44 -4.56 -9.60
CA SER A 116 29.64 -4.34 -8.15
C SER A 116 28.49 -3.48 -7.62
N LEU A 117 27.89 -3.80 -6.47
CA LEU A 117 26.87 -2.91 -5.87
C LEU A 117 27.47 -1.57 -5.39
N GLY A 118 28.79 -1.47 -5.28
CA GLY A 118 29.48 -0.26 -4.81
C GLY A 118 29.50 0.90 -5.81
N ASP A 119 29.26 0.66 -7.10
CA ASP A 119 29.14 1.71 -8.13
C ASP A 119 27.68 1.98 -8.56
N CYS A 120 26.72 1.43 -7.81
CA CYS A 120 25.30 1.62 -8.02
C CYS A 120 24.84 2.95 -7.42
N LYS A 121 24.10 3.74 -8.20
CA LYS A 121 23.54 5.01 -7.75
C LYS A 121 22.09 4.87 -7.26
N GLU A 122 21.34 3.95 -7.88
CA GLU A 122 19.95 3.65 -7.54
C GLU A 122 19.55 2.24 -8.00
N LEU A 123 18.58 1.64 -7.31
CA LEU A 123 17.96 0.37 -7.69
C LEU A 123 16.60 0.61 -8.36
N PHE A 124 16.14 -0.37 -9.13
CA PHE A 124 14.83 -0.37 -9.76
C PHE A 124 14.21 -1.77 -9.71
N ILE A 125 12.88 -1.83 -9.79
CA ILE A 125 12.13 -3.07 -9.96
C ILE A 125 11.46 -3.07 -11.34
N LEU A 126 11.49 -4.23 -11.99
CA LEU A 126 10.78 -4.49 -13.25
C LEU A 126 9.62 -5.44 -12.96
N THR A 127 8.41 -5.10 -13.39
CA THR A 127 7.19 -5.89 -13.16
C THR A 127 6.39 -6.09 -14.43
N GLU A 128 5.46 -7.05 -14.43
CA GLU A 128 4.46 -7.18 -15.50
C GLU A 128 3.52 -5.96 -15.49
N TYR A 129 3.10 -5.49 -16.67
CA TYR A 129 2.02 -4.52 -16.74
C TYR A 129 0.67 -5.20 -16.47
N VAL A 130 -0.13 -4.59 -15.59
CA VAL A 130 -1.46 -5.07 -15.23
C VAL A 130 -2.51 -4.06 -15.71
N GLU A 131 -3.45 -4.53 -16.51
CA GLU A 131 -4.63 -3.76 -16.90
C GLU A 131 -5.69 -3.75 -15.79
N GLY A 132 -6.38 -2.62 -15.63
CA GLY A 132 -7.55 -2.51 -14.74
C GLY A 132 -7.81 -1.08 -14.26
N LYS A 133 -8.97 -0.91 -13.60
CA LYS A 133 -9.40 0.33 -12.95
C LYS A 133 -9.11 0.22 -11.44
N PRO A 134 -8.42 1.20 -10.83
CA PRO A 134 -8.21 1.23 -9.39
C PRO A 134 -9.52 1.24 -8.60
N TYR A 135 -9.59 0.46 -7.51
CA TYR A 135 -10.80 0.37 -6.69
C TYR A 135 -11.24 1.70 -6.06
N TYR A 136 -10.31 2.65 -5.82
CA TYR A 136 -10.69 3.97 -5.32
C TYR A 136 -11.68 4.69 -6.25
N MET A 137 -11.62 4.41 -7.56
CA MET A 137 -12.54 5.03 -8.52
C MET A 137 -13.97 4.48 -8.37
N ASP A 138 -14.14 3.23 -7.94
CA ASP A 138 -15.47 2.71 -7.59
C ASP A 138 -16.02 3.44 -6.36
N LEU A 139 -15.16 3.72 -5.38
CA LEU A 139 -15.55 4.48 -4.18
C LEU A 139 -15.93 5.93 -4.52
N ASP A 140 -15.23 6.55 -5.48
CA ASP A 140 -15.61 7.86 -6.02
C ASP A 140 -16.95 7.80 -6.77
N ASP A 141 -17.18 6.77 -7.58
CA ASP A 141 -18.45 6.57 -8.28
C ASP A 141 -19.61 6.39 -7.28
N ILE A 142 -19.41 5.61 -6.21
CA ILE A 142 -20.39 5.44 -5.12
C ILE A 142 -20.65 6.77 -4.41
N LYS A 143 -19.60 7.56 -4.15
CA LYS A 143 -19.72 8.89 -3.51
C LYS A 143 -20.59 9.83 -4.33
N VAL A 144 -20.34 9.90 -5.64
CA VAL A 144 -21.09 10.75 -6.57
C VAL A 144 -22.53 10.24 -6.75
N ARG A 145 -22.71 8.92 -6.87
CA ARG A 145 -24.03 8.29 -7.06
C ARG A 145 -24.88 8.32 -5.80
N GLY A 146 -24.28 8.30 -4.62
CA GLY A 146 -24.97 8.27 -3.33
C GLY A 146 -25.63 6.93 -2.98
N GLY A 147 -25.30 5.85 -3.69
CA GLY A 147 -25.90 4.53 -3.50
C GLY A 147 -25.06 3.38 -4.07
N LEU A 148 -25.33 2.17 -3.58
CA LEU A 148 -24.67 0.94 -4.04
C LEU A 148 -25.40 0.30 -5.22
N THR A 149 -24.61 -0.25 -6.12
CA THR A 149 -25.02 -1.22 -7.15
C THR A 149 -24.73 -2.64 -6.66
N SER A 150 -25.22 -3.65 -7.38
CA SER A 150 -24.86 -5.06 -7.10
C SER A 150 -23.35 -5.27 -7.24
N LEU A 151 -22.72 -4.68 -8.27
CA LEU A 151 -21.29 -4.83 -8.51
C LEU A 151 -20.43 -4.26 -7.36
N ASP A 152 -20.82 -3.14 -6.74
CA ASP A 152 -20.08 -2.59 -5.60
C ASP A 152 -20.06 -3.58 -4.42
N VAL A 153 -21.18 -4.27 -4.19
CA VAL A 153 -21.32 -5.29 -3.15
C VAL A 153 -20.53 -6.54 -3.50
N GLU A 154 -20.62 -7.01 -4.75
CA GLU A 154 -19.88 -8.17 -5.25
C GLU A 154 -18.36 -7.95 -5.17
N ARG A 155 -17.88 -6.76 -5.54
CA ARG A 155 -16.45 -6.40 -5.41
C ARG A 155 -16.02 -6.32 -3.95
N CYS A 156 -16.84 -5.73 -3.08
CA CYS A 156 -16.56 -5.71 -1.63
C CYS A 156 -16.41 -7.12 -1.04
N LEU A 157 -17.32 -8.04 -1.41
CA LEU A 157 -17.24 -9.44 -1.01
C LEU A 157 -16.01 -10.14 -1.58
N ALA A 158 -15.69 -9.91 -2.86
CA ALA A 158 -14.51 -10.51 -3.51
C ALA A 158 -13.19 -10.09 -2.84
N LEU A 159 -13.10 -8.83 -2.39
CA LEU A 159 -11.94 -8.32 -1.64
C LEU A 159 -11.85 -8.93 -0.24
N SER A 160 -12.98 -9.08 0.45
CA SER A 160 -13.04 -9.76 1.75
C SER A 160 -12.63 -11.24 1.61
N ASP A 161 -13.16 -11.94 0.60
CA ASP A 161 -12.85 -13.35 0.30
C ASP A 161 -11.38 -13.57 -0.05
N TYR A 162 -10.78 -12.60 -0.74
CA TYR A 162 -9.34 -12.61 -0.99
C TYR A 162 -8.54 -12.54 0.32
N LEU A 163 -8.90 -11.68 1.27
CA LEU A 163 -8.23 -11.66 2.56
C LEU A 163 -8.48 -12.93 3.37
N VAL A 164 -9.66 -13.56 3.27
CA VAL A 164 -9.90 -14.88 3.86
C VAL A 164 -8.90 -15.90 3.32
N GLU A 165 -8.72 -15.97 2.00
CA GLU A 165 -7.74 -16.85 1.35
C GLU A 165 -6.31 -16.53 1.79
N VAL A 166 -5.91 -15.26 1.75
CA VAL A 166 -4.54 -14.83 2.10
C VAL A 166 -4.23 -15.16 3.56
N HIS A 167 -5.12 -14.79 4.49
CA HIS A 167 -4.93 -14.95 5.94
C HIS A 167 -5.14 -16.39 6.44
N SER A 168 -5.69 -17.28 5.61
CA SER A 168 -5.80 -18.72 5.92
C SER A 168 -4.44 -19.40 6.03
N VAL A 169 -3.42 -18.88 5.34
CA VAL A 169 -2.05 -19.39 5.40
C VAL A 169 -1.35 -18.85 6.64
N LYS A 170 -1.22 -19.70 7.67
CA LYS A 170 -0.60 -19.35 8.95
C LYS A 170 0.92 -19.43 8.89
N GLY A 171 1.58 -18.49 9.57
CA GLY A 171 3.03 -18.36 9.61
C GLY A 171 3.68 -19.17 10.73
N ALA A 172 3.46 -20.49 10.74
CA ALA A 172 4.09 -21.37 11.74
C ALA A 172 5.62 -21.31 11.61
N GLY A 173 6.32 -21.02 12.71
CA GLY A 173 7.78 -20.80 12.70
C GLY A 173 8.22 -19.39 12.28
N PHE A 174 7.28 -18.49 12.02
CA PHE A 174 7.52 -17.08 11.67
C PHE A 174 7.08 -16.11 12.79
N GLU A 175 7.05 -16.56 14.04
CA GLU A 175 6.66 -15.76 15.21
C GLU A 175 7.58 -14.53 15.39
N SER A 176 8.87 -14.69 15.08
CA SER A 176 9.84 -13.59 15.12
C SER A 176 9.54 -12.51 14.07
N LEU A 177 9.02 -12.89 12.89
CA LEU A 177 8.58 -11.95 11.85
C LEU A 177 7.34 -11.19 12.29
N TYR A 178 6.39 -11.83 12.98
CA TYR A 178 5.25 -11.13 13.58
C TYR A 178 5.71 -10.05 14.57
N ILE A 179 6.61 -10.39 15.49
CA ILE A 179 7.15 -9.43 16.47
C ILE A 179 7.90 -8.30 15.77
N ARG A 180 8.62 -8.60 14.68
CA ARG A 180 9.25 -7.59 13.82
C ARG A 180 8.21 -6.67 13.20
N ARG A 181 7.14 -7.19 12.58
CA ARG A 181 6.08 -6.38 11.98
C ARG A 181 5.35 -5.49 12.99
N VAL A 182 5.08 -6.01 14.18
CA VAL A 182 4.51 -5.22 15.29
C VAL A 182 5.46 -4.08 15.71
N ARG A 183 6.78 -4.29 15.64
CA ARG A 183 7.76 -3.21 15.90
C ARG A 183 7.76 -2.18 14.76
N GLU A 184 7.70 -2.63 13.52
CA GLU A 184 7.68 -1.77 12.34
C GLU A 184 6.39 -0.94 12.25
N LEU A 185 5.23 -1.49 12.64
CA LEU A 185 3.98 -0.72 12.77
C LEU A 185 4.17 0.54 13.63
N ILE A 186 4.96 0.45 14.70
CA ILE A 186 5.22 1.60 15.55
C ILE A 186 6.35 2.46 15.01
N GLY A 187 7.51 1.85 14.74
CA GLY A 187 8.76 2.57 14.56
C GLY A 187 9.27 2.76 13.14
N HIS A 188 8.57 2.26 12.13
CA HIS A 188 8.99 2.47 10.75
C HIS A 188 8.61 3.88 10.27
N GLY A 189 9.43 4.46 9.38
CA GLY A 189 9.22 5.80 8.83
C GLY A 189 7.90 5.94 8.05
N GLU A 190 7.46 4.87 7.39
CA GLU A 190 6.15 4.85 6.73
C GLU A 190 4.97 4.42 7.63
N CYS A 191 5.21 4.24 8.94
CA CYS A 191 4.21 3.79 9.90
C CYS A 191 3.96 4.85 10.98
N ILE A 192 3.59 4.48 12.23
CA ILE A 192 3.09 5.44 13.22
C ILE A 192 4.09 6.57 13.52
N MET A 193 5.34 6.25 13.86
CA MET A 193 6.35 7.27 14.22
C MET A 193 6.61 8.22 13.04
N GLY A 194 6.94 7.71 11.85
CA GLY A 194 7.22 8.63 10.74
C GLY A 194 5.99 9.35 10.19
N LEU A 195 4.77 8.79 10.33
CA LEU A 195 3.55 9.56 10.09
C LEU A 195 3.42 10.71 11.07
N ILE A 196 3.64 10.48 12.37
CA ILE A 196 3.62 11.53 13.40
C ILE A 196 4.67 12.60 13.11
N ASP A 197 5.89 12.22 12.76
CA ASP A 197 6.98 13.15 12.42
C ASP A 197 6.63 14.02 11.20
N SER A 198 5.84 13.50 10.25
CA SER A 198 5.43 14.23 9.05
C SER A 198 4.33 15.28 9.31
N TYR A 199 3.70 15.33 10.48
CA TYR A 199 2.66 16.34 10.76
C TYR A 199 3.27 17.73 10.98
N PRO A 200 2.86 18.76 10.22
CA PRO A 200 3.33 20.12 10.42
C PRO A 200 2.97 20.67 11.82
N PRO A 201 3.81 21.54 12.42
CA PRO A 201 3.49 22.19 13.68
C PRO A 201 2.33 23.18 13.54
N GLY A 202 1.66 23.48 14.66
CA GLY A 202 0.59 24.49 14.72
C GLY A 202 -0.80 24.01 14.27
N LEU A 203 -0.97 22.70 14.07
CA LEU A 203 -2.26 22.08 13.77
C LEU A 203 -3.04 21.87 15.06
N ASP A 204 -4.19 22.53 15.21
CA ASP A 204 -4.97 22.47 16.44
C ASP A 204 -5.72 21.14 16.64
N TYR A 205 -5.97 20.40 15.55
CA TYR A 205 -6.54 19.04 15.60
C TYR A 205 -5.49 17.95 15.85
N ALA A 206 -4.21 18.29 15.75
CA ALA A 206 -3.06 17.38 15.83
C ALA A 206 -1.89 18.06 16.56
N ASP A 207 -2.17 18.64 17.74
CA ASP A 207 -1.12 19.26 18.56
C ASP A 207 -0.11 18.23 19.08
N GLU A 208 1.08 18.68 19.47
CA GLU A 208 2.16 17.81 19.95
C GLU A 208 1.69 16.89 21.08
N LYS A 209 0.84 17.41 21.99
CA LYS A 209 0.29 16.62 23.08
C LYS A 209 -0.61 15.49 22.58
N THR A 210 -1.46 15.76 21.59
CA THR A 210 -2.31 14.74 20.96
C THR A 210 -1.48 13.67 20.27
N LEU A 211 -0.49 14.08 19.47
CA LEU A 211 0.38 13.14 18.74
C LEU A 211 1.20 12.27 19.71
N MET A 212 1.77 12.86 20.75
CA MET A 212 2.50 12.15 21.81
C MET A 212 1.60 11.14 22.56
N ASP A 213 0.34 11.50 22.85
CA ASP A 213 -0.60 10.57 23.51
C ASP A 213 -0.94 9.36 22.61
N ILE A 214 -1.14 9.60 21.32
CA ILE A 214 -1.38 8.54 20.33
C ILE A 214 -0.17 7.60 20.28
N GLU A 215 1.05 8.14 20.16
CA GLU A 215 2.27 7.33 20.13
C GLU A 215 2.45 6.49 21.39
N ARG A 216 2.26 7.09 22.57
CA ARG A 216 2.34 6.39 23.87
C ARG A 216 1.37 5.21 23.94
N LYS A 217 0.12 5.39 23.54
CA LYS A 217 -0.88 4.29 23.52
C LYS A 217 -0.49 3.22 22.52
N CYS A 218 0.01 3.58 21.35
CA CYS A 218 0.51 2.63 20.36
C CYS A 218 1.71 1.82 20.89
N LEU A 219 2.59 2.41 21.70
CA LEU A 219 3.65 1.69 22.40
C LEU A 219 3.11 0.67 23.41
N GLU A 220 2.06 1.01 24.17
CA GLU A 220 1.38 0.07 25.07
C GLU A 220 0.77 -1.10 24.29
N TRP A 221 0.11 -0.81 23.17
CA TRP A 221 -0.43 -1.81 22.25
C TRP A 221 0.66 -2.74 21.69
N ARG A 222 1.84 -2.22 21.33
CA ARG A 222 2.98 -3.03 20.90
C ARG A 222 3.36 -4.11 21.92
N TRP A 223 3.34 -3.78 23.22
CA TRP A 223 3.63 -4.74 24.29
C TRP A 223 2.56 -5.81 24.46
N ARG A 224 1.30 -5.50 24.11
CA ARG A 224 0.19 -6.46 24.04
C ARG A 224 0.34 -7.37 22.83
N LEU A 225 0.49 -6.77 21.64
CA LEU A 225 0.56 -7.48 20.36
C LEU A 225 1.74 -8.44 20.30
N LYS A 226 2.94 -8.06 20.75
CA LYS A 226 4.12 -8.94 20.66
C LYS A 226 3.96 -10.31 21.35
N LYS A 227 2.98 -10.46 22.25
CA LYS A 227 2.64 -11.73 22.93
C LYS A 227 1.68 -12.62 22.14
N LYS A 228 1.16 -12.12 21.01
CA LYS A 228 0.18 -12.78 20.15
C LYS A 228 0.79 -13.29 18.85
N ALA A 229 2.07 -13.66 18.87
CA ALA A 229 2.79 -14.09 17.67
C ALA A 229 2.21 -15.35 16.99
N TYR A 230 1.38 -16.13 17.69
CA TYR A 230 0.60 -17.22 17.10
C TYR A 230 -0.43 -16.75 16.07
N ARG A 231 -0.78 -15.46 16.04
CA ARG A 231 -1.65 -14.85 15.03
C ARG A 231 -0.95 -14.60 13.70
N CYS A 232 0.36 -14.85 13.62
CA CYS A 232 1.14 -14.66 12.39
C CYS A 232 0.49 -15.38 11.21
N ALA A 233 0.17 -14.62 10.18
CA ALA A 233 -0.40 -15.12 8.94
C ALA A 233 0.27 -14.42 7.76
N ARG A 234 0.09 -15.00 6.58
CA ARG A 234 0.42 -14.33 5.33
C ARG A 234 -0.48 -13.10 5.21
N VAL A 235 0.10 -11.95 4.89
CA VAL A 235 -0.59 -10.66 4.70
C VAL A 235 -0.14 -10.00 3.41
N HIS A 236 -0.96 -9.12 2.84
CA HIS A 236 -0.51 -8.17 1.83
C HIS A 236 0.32 -7.04 2.46
N GLY A 237 -0.09 -6.52 3.61
CA GLY A 237 0.63 -5.46 4.34
C GLY A 237 0.34 -4.03 3.86
N ASP A 238 -0.42 -3.85 2.77
CA ASP A 238 -0.85 -2.52 2.28
C ASP A 238 -2.11 -2.60 1.40
N PHE A 239 -3.08 -3.40 1.83
CA PHE A 239 -4.28 -3.72 1.05
C PHE A 239 -5.33 -2.59 1.07
N HIS A 240 -5.12 -1.56 0.25
CA HIS A 240 -6.00 -0.40 0.17
C HIS A 240 -6.48 -0.12 -1.27
N PRO A 241 -7.54 0.69 -1.50
CA PRO A 241 -8.20 0.85 -2.80
C PRO A 241 -7.31 1.29 -3.97
N TRP A 242 -6.20 1.98 -3.72
CA TRP A 242 -5.23 2.36 -4.76
C TRP A 242 -4.34 1.22 -5.25
N ASN A 243 -4.21 0.14 -4.47
CA ASN A 243 -3.37 -1.02 -4.77
C ASN A 243 -4.17 -2.19 -5.37
N ILE A 244 -5.41 -1.96 -5.78
CA ILE A 244 -6.31 -2.99 -6.33
C ILE A 244 -6.80 -2.52 -7.69
N LEU A 245 -6.49 -3.29 -8.73
CA LEU A 245 -6.96 -3.05 -10.09
C LEU A 245 -8.03 -4.07 -10.47
N PHE A 246 -9.27 -3.62 -10.63
CA PHE A 246 -10.34 -4.44 -11.19
C PHE A 246 -10.30 -4.41 -12.72
N ARG A 247 -10.36 -5.58 -13.35
CA ARG A 247 -10.51 -5.71 -14.80
C ARG A 247 -11.98 -5.68 -15.19
N GLU A 248 -12.66 -6.80 -14.99
CA GLU A 248 -14.09 -6.97 -15.27
C GLU A 248 -14.77 -7.68 -14.11
N GLY A 249 -15.99 -7.26 -13.76
CA GLY A 249 -16.73 -7.85 -12.65
C GLY A 249 -15.92 -7.83 -11.36
N THR A 250 -15.73 -8.99 -10.74
CA THR A 250 -14.95 -9.20 -9.51
C THR A 250 -13.51 -9.68 -9.76
N ASP A 251 -13.05 -9.72 -11.01
CA ASP A 251 -11.67 -10.10 -11.32
C ASP A 251 -10.73 -8.92 -11.07
N PHE A 252 -9.71 -9.14 -10.24
CA PHE A 252 -8.76 -8.11 -9.86
C PHE A 252 -7.34 -8.64 -9.66
N THR A 253 -6.41 -7.70 -9.63
CA THR A 253 -5.01 -7.90 -9.24
C THR A 253 -4.63 -6.90 -8.18
N VAL A 254 -3.85 -7.35 -7.20
CA VAL A 254 -3.26 -6.50 -6.18
C VAL A 254 -1.85 -6.05 -6.57
N LEU A 255 -1.46 -4.89 -6.08
CA LEU A 255 -0.18 -4.24 -6.31
C LEU A 255 0.50 -3.92 -4.98
N ASP A 256 1.81 -3.70 -5.02
CA ASP A 256 2.62 -3.18 -3.93
C ASP A 256 2.47 -3.88 -2.56
N ARG A 257 3.16 -5.00 -2.43
CA ARG A 257 3.37 -5.74 -1.17
C ARG A 257 4.68 -5.37 -0.44
N SER A 258 5.09 -4.11 -0.50
CA SER A 258 6.38 -3.63 0.06
C SER A 258 6.53 -3.78 1.58
N ARG A 259 5.43 -4.04 2.31
CA ARG A 259 5.37 -4.05 3.77
C ARG A 259 5.41 -5.44 4.40
N GLY A 260 6.08 -6.40 3.78
CA GLY A 260 6.34 -7.70 4.40
C GLY A 260 5.30 -8.79 4.10
N GLU A 261 5.73 -10.05 4.17
CA GLU A 261 4.90 -11.19 3.78
C GLU A 261 4.08 -11.78 4.94
N TRP A 262 4.59 -11.65 6.16
CA TRP A 262 4.08 -12.32 7.36
C TRP A 262 3.84 -11.30 8.46
N GLY A 263 2.64 -11.30 9.04
CA GLY A 263 2.26 -10.30 10.03
C GLY A 263 0.89 -10.58 10.64
N GLU A 264 0.25 -9.51 11.10
CA GLU A 264 -1.09 -9.55 11.68
C GLU A 264 -2.14 -9.27 10.59
N PRO A 265 -3.11 -10.17 10.36
CA PRO A 265 -4.27 -9.96 9.49
C PRO A 265 -5.00 -8.61 9.63
N ALA A 266 -4.97 -8.04 10.84
CA ALA A 266 -5.60 -6.75 11.14
C ALA A 266 -5.02 -5.58 10.33
N ASP A 267 -3.79 -5.70 9.79
CA ASP A 267 -3.20 -4.68 8.92
C ASP A 267 -4.04 -4.50 7.64
N ASP A 268 -4.26 -5.59 6.89
CA ASP A 268 -5.01 -5.56 5.63
C ASP A 268 -6.48 -5.18 5.85
N LEU A 269 -7.09 -5.65 6.94
CA LEU A 269 -8.46 -5.26 7.28
C LEU A 269 -8.58 -3.76 7.57
N ALA A 270 -7.68 -3.21 8.38
CA ALA A 270 -7.70 -1.78 8.69
C ALA A 270 -7.39 -0.95 7.43
N ALA A 271 -6.43 -1.37 6.60
CA ALA A 271 -6.05 -0.71 5.36
C ALA A 271 -7.22 -0.58 4.38
N MET A 272 -8.05 -1.62 4.24
CA MET A 272 -9.23 -1.55 3.39
C MET A 272 -10.37 -0.80 4.06
N THR A 273 -10.81 -1.25 5.24
CA THR A 273 -12.09 -0.83 5.81
C THR A 273 -12.11 0.61 6.33
N ILE A 274 -10.96 1.18 6.69
CA ILE A 274 -10.86 2.62 7.02
C ILE A 274 -11.32 3.50 5.86
N ASN A 275 -11.15 3.05 4.61
CA ASN A 275 -11.53 3.83 3.44
C ASN A 275 -13.04 3.97 3.30
N TYR A 276 -13.83 2.98 3.72
CA TYR A 276 -15.29 3.13 3.76
C TYR A 276 -15.72 4.22 4.76
N ILE A 277 -15.07 4.29 5.92
CA ILE A 277 -15.29 5.38 6.89
C ILE A 277 -14.87 6.71 6.25
N PHE A 278 -13.67 6.77 5.69
CA PHE A 278 -13.11 7.99 5.10
C PHE A 278 -13.97 8.56 3.97
N TYR A 279 -14.42 7.71 3.04
CA TYR A 279 -15.31 8.12 1.95
C TYR A 279 -16.68 8.59 2.47
N SER A 280 -17.21 7.95 3.51
CA SER A 280 -18.45 8.43 4.15
C SER A 280 -18.29 9.83 4.75
N LEU A 281 -17.19 10.07 5.47
CA LEU A 281 -16.92 11.36 6.07
C LEU A 281 -16.75 12.45 5.02
N GLN A 282 -16.06 12.16 3.91
CA GLN A 282 -15.94 13.09 2.79
C GLN A 282 -17.29 13.39 2.12
N ALA A 283 -18.15 12.38 1.97
CA ALA A 283 -19.42 12.50 1.27
C ALA A 283 -20.50 13.19 2.12
N TYR A 284 -20.54 12.89 3.41
CA TYR A 284 -21.68 13.18 4.27
C TYR A 284 -21.33 13.85 5.60
N GLY A 285 -20.05 13.95 5.94
CA GLY A 285 -19.60 14.45 7.23
C GLY A 285 -19.88 13.51 8.41
N GLU A 286 -20.44 12.32 8.19
CA GLU A 286 -20.76 11.33 9.21
C GLU A 286 -20.64 9.92 8.63
N PHE A 287 -20.52 8.90 9.48
CA PHE A 287 -20.45 7.52 8.99
C PHE A 287 -21.84 6.91 8.74
N ARG A 288 -22.24 6.86 7.46
CA ARG A 288 -23.58 6.43 7.03
C ARG A 288 -23.56 5.68 5.69
N ASN A 289 -24.74 5.25 5.26
CA ASN A 289 -24.92 4.60 3.96
C ASN A 289 -24.62 5.57 2.81
N PRO A 290 -24.08 5.07 1.68
CA PRO A 290 -23.87 3.66 1.33
C PRO A 290 -22.59 3.01 1.91
N PHE A 291 -21.59 3.79 2.31
CA PHE A 291 -20.29 3.24 2.70
C PHE A 291 -20.32 2.43 4.00
N ARG A 292 -21.18 2.82 4.95
CA ARG A 292 -21.44 2.00 6.14
C ARG A 292 -21.85 0.58 5.79
N ARG A 293 -22.68 0.40 4.76
CA ARG A 293 -23.10 -0.93 4.34
C ARG A 293 -21.93 -1.76 3.77
N LEU A 294 -21.02 -1.15 3.00
CA LEU A 294 -19.80 -1.84 2.53
C LEU A 294 -18.92 -2.27 3.70
N PHE A 295 -18.73 -1.38 4.68
CA PHE A 295 -17.97 -1.69 5.89
C PHE A 295 -18.56 -2.88 6.66
N GLU A 296 -19.88 -2.88 6.88
CA GLU A 296 -20.59 -3.98 7.54
C GLU A 296 -20.45 -5.28 6.76
N ILE A 297 -20.71 -5.27 5.45
CA ILE A 297 -20.59 -6.46 4.58
C ILE A 297 -19.17 -7.04 4.63
N PHE A 298 -18.14 -6.18 4.56
CA PHE A 298 -16.75 -6.62 4.54
C PHE A 298 -16.39 -7.36 5.83
N TRP A 299 -16.75 -6.79 6.98
CA TRP A 299 -16.49 -7.36 8.30
C TRP A 299 -17.33 -8.61 8.58
N GLU A 300 -18.63 -8.57 8.27
CA GLU A 300 -19.54 -9.71 8.44
C GLU A 300 -19.01 -10.91 7.65
N ASN A 301 -18.72 -10.74 6.36
CA ASN A 301 -18.20 -11.82 5.52
C ASN A 301 -16.84 -12.34 6.01
N TYR A 302 -15.92 -11.47 6.41
CA TYR A 302 -14.60 -11.89 6.88
C TYR A 302 -14.68 -12.69 8.18
N LEU A 303 -15.44 -12.20 9.17
CA LEU A 303 -15.59 -12.86 10.46
C LEU A 303 -16.35 -14.19 10.32
N ASP A 304 -17.43 -14.22 9.53
CA ASP A 304 -18.22 -15.44 9.31
C ASP A 304 -17.39 -16.56 8.67
N LYS A 305 -16.51 -16.21 7.71
CA LYS A 305 -15.68 -17.19 7.01
C LYS A 305 -14.42 -17.62 7.76
N THR A 306 -13.87 -16.75 8.61
CA THR A 306 -12.61 -17.05 9.33
C THR A 306 -12.81 -17.50 10.77
N GLY A 307 -13.91 -17.08 11.41
CA GLY A 307 -14.11 -17.21 12.85
C GLY A 307 -13.11 -16.42 13.71
N ASP A 308 -12.33 -15.49 13.13
CA ASP A 308 -11.27 -14.76 13.83
C ASP A 308 -11.81 -13.60 14.69
N GLU A 309 -12.58 -13.94 15.72
CA GLU A 309 -13.13 -12.96 16.69
C GLU A 309 -12.06 -12.20 17.47
N GLU A 310 -10.87 -12.77 17.62
CA GLU A 310 -9.77 -12.15 18.34
C GLU A 310 -9.22 -10.92 17.58
N ILE A 311 -9.40 -10.83 16.26
CA ILE A 311 -8.95 -9.68 15.46
C ILE A 311 -9.49 -8.35 15.97
N LEU A 312 -10.69 -8.36 16.55
CA LEU A 312 -11.36 -7.22 17.15
C LEU A 312 -10.67 -6.72 18.43
N THR A 313 -9.72 -7.49 18.97
CA THR A 313 -8.92 -7.15 20.16
C THR A 313 -7.50 -6.70 19.83
N VAL A 314 -7.13 -6.67 18.53
CA VAL A 314 -5.76 -6.34 18.08
C VAL A 314 -5.69 -5.30 16.96
N ILE A 315 -6.79 -4.97 16.29
CA ILE A 315 -6.84 -4.06 15.14
C ILE A 315 -6.63 -2.58 15.50
N GLN A 316 -6.80 -2.20 16.76
CA GLN A 316 -6.79 -0.83 17.27
C GLN A 316 -5.60 0.01 16.76
N PRO A 317 -4.31 -0.40 16.95
CA PRO A 317 -3.18 0.39 16.47
C PRO A 317 -3.08 0.44 14.95
N TYR A 318 -3.65 -0.53 14.22
CA TYR A 318 -3.71 -0.48 12.76
C TYR A 318 -4.71 0.57 12.29
N TYR A 319 -5.90 0.66 12.89
CA TYR A 319 -6.83 1.77 12.62
C TYR A 319 -6.25 3.12 13.03
N ALA A 320 -5.50 3.20 14.13
CA ALA A 320 -4.80 4.43 14.51
C ALA A 320 -3.80 4.86 13.44
N TRP A 321 -2.96 3.94 12.97
CA TRP A 321 -2.01 4.20 11.90
C TRP A 321 -2.70 4.64 10.60
N ARG A 322 -3.70 3.88 10.13
CA ARG A 322 -4.41 4.25 8.90
C ARG A 322 -5.20 5.56 9.06
N GLY A 323 -5.68 5.85 10.26
CA GLY A 323 -6.28 7.14 10.62
C GLY A 323 -5.31 8.31 10.46
N LEU A 324 -4.06 8.17 10.94
CA LEU A 324 -3.00 9.17 10.74
C LEU A 324 -2.71 9.39 9.24
N VAL A 325 -2.74 8.33 8.43
CA VAL A 325 -2.57 8.46 6.97
C VAL A 325 -3.70 9.31 6.36
N ILE A 326 -4.97 8.95 6.59
CA ILE A 326 -6.10 9.66 5.97
C ILE A 326 -6.32 11.07 6.55
N ALA A 327 -5.84 11.34 7.76
CA ALA A 327 -5.87 12.66 8.38
C ALA A 327 -4.60 13.48 8.10
N SER A 328 -3.66 13.00 7.29
CA SER A 328 -2.43 13.76 7.01
C SER A 328 -2.70 14.94 6.07
N PRO A 329 -2.17 16.14 6.37
CA PRO A 329 -2.28 17.30 5.48
C PRO A 329 -1.37 17.20 4.25
N ILE A 330 -0.34 16.35 4.28
CA ILE A 330 0.56 16.12 3.14
C ILE A 330 -0.14 15.27 2.09
N TRP A 331 -0.80 14.20 2.52
CA TRP A 331 -1.45 13.24 1.63
C TRP A 331 -2.83 13.72 1.16
N TYR A 332 -3.56 14.43 2.03
CA TYR A 332 -4.91 14.92 1.75
C TYR A 332 -5.02 16.44 2.00
N PRO A 333 -4.33 17.31 1.25
CA PRO A 333 -4.24 18.74 1.56
C PRO A 333 -5.59 19.47 1.56
N ASN A 334 -6.56 18.97 0.79
CA ASN A 334 -7.88 19.59 0.65
C ASN A 334 -8.93 19.07 1.66
N LEU A 335 -8.55 18.18 2.58
CA LEU A 335 -9.48 17.62 3.56
C LEU A 335 -9.84 18.66 4.64
N THR A 336 -11.14 18.79 4.94
CA THR A 336 -11.65 19.77 5.90
C THR A 336 -11.16 19.49 7.31
N LYS A 337 -10.94 20.55 8.09
CA LYS A 337 -10.55 20.45 9.51
C LYS A 337 -11.55 19.66 10.34
N GLU A 338 -12.86 19.83 10.11
CA GLU A 338 -13.90 19.09 10.81
C GLU A 338 -13.76 17.58 10.60
N THR A 339 -13.50 17.15 9.37
CA THR A 339 -13.27 15.74 9.05
C THR A 339 -12.03 15.21 9.77
N ARG A 340 -10.94 15.98 9.81
CA ARG A 340 -9.73 15.60 10.56
C ARG A 340 -10.00 15.43 12.05
N ILE A 341 -10.76 16.34 12.66
CA ILE A 341 -11.15 16.22 14.07
C ILE A 341 -11.91 14.91 14.32
N LYS A 342 -12.86 14.55 13.44
CA LYS A 342 -13.59 13.27 13.54
C LYS A 342 -12.66 12.06 13.42
N ILE A 343 -11.70 12.09 12.48
CA ILE A 343 -10.70 11.03 12.34
C ILE A 343 -9.82 10.93 13.60
N PHE A 344 -9.35 12.05 14.16
CA PHE A 344 -8.55 12.04 15.39
C PHE A 344 -9.36 11.54 16.60
N ASN A 345 -10.64 11.89 16.69
CA ASN A 345 -11.54 11.34 17.72
C ASN A 345 -11.71 9.83 17.55
N PHE A 346 -11.85 9.34 16.31
CA PHE A 346 -11.86 7.92 16.01
C PHE A 346 -10.55 7.23 16.45
N ILE A 347 -9.38 7.77 16.09
CA ILE A 347 -8.07 7.23 16.52
C ILE A 347 -8.00 7.12 18.04
N LYS A 348 -8.36 8.20 18.76
CA LYS A 348 -8.35 8.23 20.23
C LYS A 348 -9.28 7.17 20.82
N ASN A 349 -10.51 7.08 20.32
CA ASN A 349 -11.49 6.10 20.79
C ASN A 349 -11.04 4.65 20.51
N MET A 350 -10.48 4.40 19.34
CA MET A 350 -9.99 3.08 18.95
C MET A 350 -8.87 2.60 19.87
N LEU A 351 -7.94 3.49 20.25
CA LEU A 351 -6.83 3.12 21.12
C LEU A 351 -7.24 2.85 22.58
N GLU A 352 -8.42 3.33 23.02
CA GLU A 352 -8.96 3.13 24.37
C GLU A 352 -9.77 1.83 24.52
N VAL A 353 -10.36 1.31 23.43
CA VAL A 353 -11.21 0.12 23.51
C VAL A 353 -10.40 -1.18 23.52
N GLU A 354 -10.69 -2.08 24.45
CA GLU A 354 -10.05 -3.39 24.53
C GLU A 354 -10.54 -4.35 23.43
N LYS A 355 -11.84 -4.31 23.13
CA LYS A 355 -12.47 -5.05 22.03
C LYS A 355 -13.32 -4.10 21.21
N VAL A 356 -13.12 -4.11 19.90
CA VAL A 356 -13.90 -3.35 18.93
C VAL A 356 -15.25 -4.05 18.73
N ASP A 357 -16.32 -3.27 18.78
CA ASP A 357 -17.64 -3.68 18.28
C ASP A 357 -17.84 -3.03 16.91
N VAL A 358 -17.72 -3.82 15.85
CA VAL A 358 -17.86 -3.39 14.45
C VAL A 358 -19.17 -2.62 14.23
N LYS A 359 -20.26 -3.05 14.89
CA LYS A 359 -21.58 -2.42 14.76
C LYS A 359 -21.68 -1.12 15.56
N SER A 360 -20.83 -0.91 16.57
CA SER A 360 -20.84 0.28 17.43
C SER A 360 -19.68 1.24 17.21
N ILE A 361 -18.76 0.98 16.27
CA ILE A 361 -17.71 1.93 15.82
C ILE A 361 -18.30 3.32 15.51
N MET A 362 -19.58 3.35 15.14
CA MET A 362 -20.37 4.51 14.75
C MET A 362 -20.63 5.55 15.84
N LYS A 363 -20.54 5.22 17.13
CA LYS A 363 -21.15 6.06 18.18
C LYS A 363 -20.56 7.49 18.27
N ASN A 364 -19.43 7.76 17.60
CA ASN A 364 -18.75 9.07 17.63
C ASN A 364 -18.14 9.49 16.25
N LEU A 365 -18.61 8.95 15.12
CA LEU A 365 -18.00 9.13 13.77
C LEU A 365 -18.89 9.85 12.74
#